data_AF-A0A2G8SD95-F1
#
_entry.id   AF-A0A2G8SD95-F1
#
_cell.length_a   1.000
_cell.length_b   1.000
_cell.length_c   1.000
_cell.angle_alpha   90.00
_cell.angle_beta   90.00
_cell.angle_gamma   90.00
#
_symmetry.space_group_name_H-M   'P 1'
#
loop_
_entity.id
_entity.type
_entity.pdbx_description
1 polymer ?
#
loop_
_entity_poly.entity_id
_entity_poly.type
_entity_poly.pdbx_seq_one_letter_code
_entity_poly.pdbx_strand_id
1 'polypeptide(L)'
;MNMNMDIYNKDADTVDWGGEADYSGYEWFKDPPERRAPPPPPEPSSTENYVPQPGVIEQNEAFDYALKSAPNVLYARFKQFGQLGVLAWSSEFSELIDALKQLGFEGNMFVSTRTQALKTCEEILRLNLNIEMQIIVMFLSSQIARLRRFLDSDRQWDDYPKPQFPLDYTEYARER
;
A
#
# COMPACT_ATOMS: atom_id res chain seq x y z
N MET A 1 -51.86 23.20 25.98
CA MET A 1 -51.72 22.99 24.52
C MET A 1 -51.41 24.35 23.94
N ASN A 2 -50.26 24.69 23.35
CA ASN A 2 -49.10 23.96 22.83
C ASN A 2 -47.81 24.66 23.30
N MET A 3 -46.77 23.91 23.65
CA MET A 3 -45.40 24.42 23.67
C MET A 3 -44.72 23.96 22.38
N ASN A 4 -44.49 24.87 21.45
CA ASN A 4 -43.56 24.62 20.34
C ASN A 4 -42.20 25.18 20.77
N MET A 5 -41.21 24.29 20.79
CA MET A 5 -39.81 24.58 21.08
C MET A 5 -39.19 25.27 19.87
N ASP A 6 -38.77 26.53 20.03
CA ASP A 6 -37.91 27.23 19.07
C ASP A 6 -36.47 26.68 19.18
N ILE A 7 -36.16 25.62 18.43
CA ILE A 7 -34.80 25.06 18.30
C ILE A 7 -34.24 25.39 16.91
N TYR A 8 -34.20 26.66 16.52
CA TYR A 8 -33.41 27.07 15.35
C TYR A 8 -32.91 28.50 15.53
N ASN A 9 -32.08 28.71 16.55
CA ASN A 9 -31.19 29.87 16.59
C ASN A 9 -29.75 29.36 16.55
N LYS A 10 -29.25 29.17 15.32
CA LYS A 10 -27.82 29.08 15.06
C LYS A 10 -27.55 30.18 14.04
N ASP A 11 -27.03 31.31 14.54
CA ASP A 11 -26.57 32.42 13.72
C ASP A 11 -25.71 31.88 12.57
N ALA A 12 -26.24 32.01 11.36
CA ALA A 12 -25.49 31.76 10.15
C ALA A 12 -24.55 32.97 9.99
N ASP A 13 -23.27 32.74 10.28
CA ASP A 13 -22.19 33.66 9.93
C ASP A 13 -22.10 33.71 8.39
N THR A 14 -22.98 34.51 7.79
CA THR A 14 -23.02 34.75 6.35
C THR A 14 -21.80 35.56 5.96
N VAL A 15 -20.80 34.88 5.41
CA VAL A 15 -19.68 35.51 4.71
C VAL A 15 -20.25 36.25 3.51
N ASP A 16 -20.31 37.58 3.61
CA ASP A 16 -20.68 38.51 2.54
C ASP A 16 -19.62 38.42 1.44
N TRP A 17 -19.87 37.59 0.43
CA TRP A 17 -19.05 37.52 -0.78
C TRP A 17 -19.38 38.71 -1.68
N GLY A 18 -19.03 39.91 -1.21
CA GLY A 18 -19.13 41.14 -1.97
C GLY A 18 -18.14 41.15 -3.14
N GLY A 19 -18.68 41.21 -4.36
CA GLY A 19 -17.96 41.53 -5.59
C GLY A 19 -17.67 40.32 -6.48
N GLU A 20 -18.15 40.35 -7.73
CA GLU A 20 -17.72 39.42 -8.78
C GLU A 20 -16.19 39.49 -8.90
N ALA A 21 -15.50 38.45 -8.43
CA ALA A 21 -14.07 38.35 -8.59
C ALA A 21 -13.76 38.26 -10.09
N ASP A 22 -13.00 39.24 -10.59
CA ASP A 22 -12.58 39.26 -11.99
C ASP A 22 -11.48 38.22 -12.20
N TYR A 23 -11.84 37.13 -12.89
CA TYR A 23 -10.95 36.03 -13.22
C TYR A 23 -10.27 36.19 -14.60
N SER A 24 -10.43 37.34 -15.28
CA SER A 24 -9.94 37.55 -16.64
C SER A 24 -8.40 37.46 -16.82
N GLY A 25 -7.65 37.34 -15.72
CA GLY A 25 -6.18 37.17 -15.72
C GLY A 25 -5.66 35.86 -15.09
N TYR A 26 -6.54 34.96 -14.62
CA TYR A 26 -6.14 33.69 -14.01
C TYR A 26 -6.25 32.54 -15.00
N GLU A 27 -5.18 32.27 -15.75
CA GLU A 27 -5.07 31.10 -16.60
C GLU A 27 -4.17 30.06 -15.92
N TRP A 28 -4.78 29.03 -15.33
CA TRP A 28 -4.05 27.89 -14.78
C TRP A 28 -3.56 27.03 -15.94
N PHE A 29 -2.30 26.58 -15.90
CA PHE A 29 -1.69 25.66 -16.87
C PHE A 29 -1.30 26.23 -18.25
N LYS A 30 -0.99 27.54 -18.35
CA LYS A 30 -0.59 28.13 -19.65
C LYS A 30 0.82 27.76 -20.11
N ASP A 31 1.76 27.56 -19.17
CA ASP A 31 3.15 27.24 -19.52
C ASP A 31 3.43 25.73 -19.35
N PRO A 32 3.72 24.99 -20.44
CA PRO A 32 4.31 23.67 -20.30
C PRO A 32 5.64 23.82 -19.54
N PRO A 33 5.92 22.94 -18.55
CA PRO A 33 7.15 23.04 -17.78
C PRO A 33 8.36 23.04 -18.73
N GLU A 34 9.33 23.91 -18.47
CA GLU A 34 10.56 23.98 -19.25
C GLU A 34 11.14 22.58 -19.44
N ARG A 35 11.43 22.19 -20.69
CA ARG A 35 12.14 20.94 -20.97
C ARG A 35 13.48 21.02 -20.24
N ARG A 36 13.61 20.26 -19.16
CA ARG A 36 14.89 20.07 -18.46
C ARG A 36 15.94 19.68 -19.49
N ALA A 37 17.06 20.41 -19.52
CA ALA A 37 18.21 20.03 -20.32
C ALA A 37 18.57 18.56 -19.99
N PRO A 38 19.02 17.77 -20.99
CA PRO A 38 19.48 16.42 -20.72
C PRO A 38 20.57 16.48 -19.63
N PRO A 39 20.51 15.62 -18.60
CA PRO A 39 21.53 15.59 -17.58
C PRO A 39 22.90 15.37 -18.23
N PRO A 40 23.99 15.96 -17.68
CA PRO A 40 25.33 15.66 -18.15
C PRO A 40 25.56 14.14 -18.15
N PRO A 41 26.32 13.59 -19.12
CA PRO A 41 26.62 12.17 -19.15
C PRO A 41 27.21 11.76 -17.79
N PRO A 42 26.73 10.66 -17.19
CA PRO A 42 27.21 10.21 -15.90
C PRO A 42 28.73 10.03 -16.00
N GLU A 43 29.46 10.71 -15.12
CA GLU A 43 30.87 10.40 -14.91
C GLU A 43 30.96 8.90 -14.58
N PRO A 44 31.91 8.15 -15.18
CA PRO A 44 32.08 6.75 -14.87
C PRO A 44 32.41 6.67 -13.37
N SER A 45 31.41 6.26 -12.59
CA SER A 45 31.60 5.96 -11.18
C SER A 45 32.68 4.90 -11.13
N SER A 46 33.82 5.28 -10.56
CA SER A 46 34.84 4.33 -10.16
C SER A 46 34.12 3.28 -9.33
N THR A 47 34.07 2.05 -9.84
CA THR A 47 33.69 0.87 -9.08
C THR A 47 34.75 0.63 -8.01
N GLU A 48 34.85 1.53 -7.04
CA GLU A 48 35.36 1.18 -5.73
C GLU A 48 34.38 0.15 -5.19
N ASN A 49 34.89 -1.05 -4.87
CA ASN A 49 34.10 -2.12 -4.30
C ASN A 49 33.36 -1.58 -3.07
N TYR A 50 32.06 -1.31 -3.22
CA TYR A 50 31.22 -0.85 -2.13
C TYR A 50 31.23 -1.90 -1.01
N VAL A 51 31.83 -1.55 0.12
CA VAL A 51 31.81 -2.38 1.33
C VAL A 51 30.62 -1.90 2.17
N PRO A 52 29.54 -2.68 2.29
CA PRO A 52 28.39 -2.29 3.09
C PRO A 52 28.80 -2.06 4.55
N GLN A 53 28.27 -1.00 5.14
CA GLN A 53 28.43 -0.73 6.57
C GLN A 53 27.84 -1.89 7.39
N PRO A 54 28.42 -2.27 8.54
CA PRO A 54 27.91 -3.37 9.37
C PRO A 54 26.42 -3.26 9.71
N GLY A 55 25.91 -2.04 9.98
CA GLY A 55 24.48 -1.82 10.25
C GLY A 55 23.56 -2.16 9.07
N VAL A 56 24.03 -2.04 7.82
CA VAL A 56 23.25 -2.43 6.64
C VAL A 56 23.14 -3.96 6.55
N ILE A 57 24.20 -4.68 6.93
CA ILE A 57 24.21 -6.14 6.97
C ILE A 57 23.18 -6.62 8.00
N GLU A 58 23.28 -6.13 9.23
CA GLU A 58 22.36 -6.49 10.33
C GLU A 58 20.90 -6.18 9.97
N GLN A 59 20.65 -5.04 9.32
CA GLN A 59 19.31 -4.66 8.90
C GLN A 59 18.75 -5.62 7.83
N ASN A 60 19.56 -6.00 6.84
CA ASN A 60 19.15 -6.98 5.84
C ASN A 60 18.90 -8.36 6.45
N GLU A 61 19.72 -8.79 7.42
CA GLU A 61 19.51 -10.05 8.14
C GLU A 61 18.23 -10.03 8.97
N ALA A 62 17.93 -8.91 9.63
CA ALA A 62 16.68 -8.73 10.37
C ALA A 62 15.45 -8.82 9.45
N PHE A 63 15.51 -8.19 8.28
CA PHE A 63 14.45 -8.31 7.27
C PHE A 63 14.32 -9.73 6.74
N ASP A 64 15.42 -10.41 6.44
CA ASP A 64 15.42 -11.80 5.97
C ASP A 64 14.75 -12.73 7.00
N TYR A 65 15.07 -12.57 8.29
CA TYR A 65 14.42 -13.31 9.37
C TYR A 65 12.92 -13.00 9.47
N ALA A 66 12.54 -11.72 9.43
CA ALA A 66 11.14 -11.29 9.47
C ALA A 66 10.34 -11.87 8.28
N LEU A 67 10.92 -11.83 7.08
CA LEU A 67 10.30 -12.34 5.85
C LEU A 67 10.14 -13.87 5.87
N LYS A 68 11.10 -14.61 6.42
CA LYS A 68 11.01 -16.08 6.57
C LYS A 68 9.97 -16.50 7.59
N SER A 69 9.79 -15.72 8.66
CA SER A 69 8.81 -16.02 9.71
C SER A 69 7.39 -15.54 9.36
N ALA A 70 7.26 -14.53 8.51
CA ALA A 70 5.99 -13.89 8.14
C ALA A 70 4.85 -14.87 7.77
N PRO A 71 5.01 -15.87 6.89
CA PRO A 71 3.92 -16.79 6.54
C PRO A 71 3.42 -17.61 7.73
N ASN A 72 4.35 -18.06 8.58
CA ASN A 72 4.01 -18.83 9.78
C ASN A 72 3.29 -17.97 10.82
N VAL A 73 3.74 -16.72 11.00
CA VAL A 73 3.09 -15.76 11.91
C VAL A 73 1.67 -15.44 11.42
N LEU A 74 1.49 -15.15 10.13
CA LEU A 74 0.17 -14.93 9.52
C LEU A 74 -0.75 -16.13 9.78
N TYR A 75 -0.27 -17.35 9.51
CA TYR A 75 -1.06 -18.55 9.74
C TYR A 75 -1.42 -18.77 11.21
N ALA A 76 -0.49 -18.50 12.13
CA ALA A 76 -0.76 -18.56 13.57
C ALA A 76 -1.80 -17.51 14.01
N ARG A 77 -1.70 -16.27 13.51
CA ARG A 77 -2.68 -15.20 13.78
C ARG A 77 -4.07 -15.56 13.25
N PHE A 78 -4.14 -16.16 12.05
CA PHE A 78 -5.39 -16.67 11.50
C PHE A 78 -5.99 -17.77 12.37
N LYS A 79 -5.18 -18.71 12.88
CA LYS A 79 -5.68 -19.73 13.81
C LYS A 79 -6.21 -19.17 15.12
N GLN A 80 -5.57 -18.12 15.65
CA GLN A 80 -5.92 -17.54 16.95
C GLN A 80 -7.13 -16.60 16.88
N PHE A 81 -7.20 -15.76 15.85
CA PHE A 81 -8.16 -14.65 15.77
C PHE A 81 -9.01 -14.67 14.48
N GLY A 82 -8.92 -15.74 13.69
CA GLY A 82 -9.63 -15.88 12.43
C GLY A 82 -9.24 -14.78 11.43
N GLN A 83 -10.24 -14.27 10.72
CA GLN A 83 -10.05 -13.26 9.67
C GLN A 83 -9.58 -11.91 10.23
N LEU A 84 -9.96 -11.54 11.47
CA LEU A 84 -9.47 -10.33 12.12
C LEU A 84 -7.96 -10.40 12.40
N GLY A 85 -7.44 -11.59 12.68
CA GLY A 85 -6.00 -11.82 12.80
C GLY A 85 -5.25 -11.53 11.50
N VAL A 86 -5.83 -11.89 10.36
CA VAL A 86 -5.28 -11.59 9.03
C VAL A 86 -5.31 -10.10 8.76
N LEU A 87 -6.40 -9.41 9.11
CA LEU A 87 -6.51 -7.96 8.95
C LEU A 87 -5.44 -7.21 9.76
N ALA A 88 -5.33 -7.52 11.06
CA ALA A 88 -4.33 -6.91 11.93
C ALA A 88 -2.89 -7.17 11.42
N TRP A 89 -2.59 -8.43 11.08
CA TRP A 89 -1.29 -8.80 10.53
C TRP A 89 -1.00 -8.10 9.19
N SER A 90 -2.00 -7.91 8.33
CA SER A 90 -1.83 -7.20 7.06
C SER A 90 -1.44 -5.73 7.28
N SER A 91 -1.90 -5.12 8.38
CA SER A 91 -1.46 -3.77 8.79
C SER A 91 0.01 -3.77 9.20
N GLU A 92 0.42 -4.70 10.08
CA GLU A 92 1.83 -4.85 10.49
C GLU A 92 2.75 -5.15 9.29
N PHE A 93 2.28 -5.98 8.36
CA PHE A 93 3.02 -6.31 7.14
C PHE A 93 3.17 -5.09 6.22
N SER A 94 2.22 -4.16 6.22
CA SER A 94 2.33 -2.92 5.44
C SER A 94 3.51 -2.05 5.92
N GLU A 95 3.75 -1.99 7.23
CA GLU A 95 4.89 -1.27 7.82
C GLU A 95 6.22 -1.93 7.43
N LEU A 96 6.27 -3.26 7.46
CA LEU A 96 7.43 -4.02 6.98
C LEU A 96 7.74 -3.71 5.51
N ILE A 97 6.71 -3.63 4.66
CA ILE A 97 6.86 -3.25 3.25
C ILE A 97 7.43 -1.85 3.11
N ASP A 98 6.94 -0.88 3.88
CA ASP A 98 7.40 0.50 3.77
C ASP A 98 8.86 0.64 4.24
N ALA A 99 9.25 -0.10 5.27
CA ALA A 99 10.65 -0.18 5.70
C ALA A 99 11.56 -0.86 4.66
N LEU A 100 11.11 -1.95 4.01
CA LEU A 100 11.82 -2.58 2.90
C LEU A 100 11.97 -1.64 1.70
N LYS A 101 10.94 -0.86 1.39
CA LYS A 101 10.99 0.13 0.32
C LYS A 101 12.02 1.19 0.58
N GLN A 102 12.06 1.72 1.80
CA GLN A 102 13.07 2.69 2.22
C GLN A 102 14.49 2.13 2.05
N LEU A 103 14.74 0.90 2.53
CA LEU A 103 16.03 0.23 2.37
C LEU A 103 16.43 0.09 0.88
N GLY A 104 15.48 -0.25 0.02
CA GLY A 104 15.76 -0.38 -1.41
C GLY A 104 15.97 0.95 -2.12
N PHE A 105 15.28 2.03 -1.71
CA PHE A 105 15.51 3.38 -2.26
C PHE A 105 16.88 3.94 -1.87
N GLU A 106 17.37 3.58 -0.69
CA GLU A 106 18.73 3.92 -0.24
C GLU A 106 19.84 3.11 -0.95
N GLY A 107 19.47 2.12 -1.78
CA GLY A 107 20.43 1.24 -2.44
C GLY A 107 21.05 0.19 -1.52
N ASN A 108 20.55 0.05 -0.30
CA ASN A 108 21.11 -0.81 0.75
C ASN A 108 20.49 -2.22 0.78
N MET A 109 19.51 -2.52 -0.09
CA MET A 109 18.84 -3.81 -0.13
C MET A 109 19.69 -4.87 -0.84
N PHE A 110 19.94 -5.99 -0.16
CA PHE A 110 20.66 -7.12 -0.74
C PHE A 110 19.78 -7.92 -1.71
N VAL A 111 20.41 -8.56 -2.70
CA VAL A 111 19.75 -9.44 -3.66
C VAL A 111 19.08 -10.63 -2.96
N SER A 112 19.72 -11.17 -1.90
CA SER A 112 19.15 -12.22 -1.06
C SER A 112 17.84 -11.76 -0.40
N THR A 113 17.84 -10.58 0.22
CA THR A 113 16.66 -9.98 0.86
C THR A 113 15.53 -9.76 -0.15
N ARG A 114 15.82 -9.23 -1.34
CA ARG A 114 14.84 -9.08 -2.43
C ARG A 114 14.23 -10.41 -2.85
N THR A 115 15.09 -11.41 -3.06
CA THR A 115 14.67 -12.76 -3.47
C THR A 115 13.79 -13.42 -2.40
N GLN A 116 14.19 -13.29 -1.13
CA GLN A 116 13.41 -13.79 -0.01
C GLN A 116 12.06 -13.07 0.10
N ALA A 117 12.01 -11.76 -0.10
CA ALA A 117 10.76 -11.00 -0.07
C ALA A 117 9.77 -11.44 -1.15
N LEU A 118 10.25 -11.69 -2.38
CA LEU A 118 9.44 -12.26 -3.46
C LEU A 118 8.93 -13.66 -3.12
N LYS A 119 9.81 -14.51 -2.57
CA LYS A 119 9.45 -15.87 -2.14
C LYS A 119 8.38 -15.84 -1.04
N THR A 120 8.53 -14.97 -0.04
CA THR A 120 7.55 -14.77 1.03
C THR A 120 6.19 -14.36 0.46
N CYS A 121 6.15 -13.48 -0.55
CA CYS A 121 4.90 -13.12 -1.24
C CYS A 121 4.20 -14.35 -1.85
N GLU A 122 4.96 -15.24 -2.51
CA GLU A 122 4.40 -16.49 -3.06
C GLU A 122 3.92 -17.43 -1.96
N GLU A 123 4.69 -17.59 -0.88
CA GLU A 123 4.33 -18.46 0.25
C GLU A 123 3.04 -17.99 0.93
N ILE A 124 2.87 -16.68 1.13
CA ILE A 124 1.64 -16.11 1.70
C ILE A 124 0.43 -16.42 0.80
N LEU A 125 0.54 -16.24 -0.51
CA LEU A 125 -0.57 -16.53 -1.44
C LEU A 125 -0.92 -18.02 -1.52
N ARG A 126 0.05 -18.90 -1.25
CA ARG A 126 -0.17 -20.36 -1.18
C ARG A 126 -0.82 -20.80 0.13
N LEU A 127 -0.91 -19.93 1.15
CA LEU A 127 -1.62 -20.26 2.37
C LEU A 127 -3.11 -20.36 2.07
N ASN A 128 -3.68 -21.54 2.29
CA ASN A 128 -5.11 -21.78 2.15
C ASN A 128 -5.87 -21.24 3.37
N LEU A 129 -5.98 -19.91 3.46
CA LEU A 129 -6.71 -19.21 4.52
C LEU A 129 -8.19 -19.08 4.09
N ASN A 130 -9.10 -19.71 4.84
CA ASN A 130 -10.53 -19.58 4.57
C ASN A 130 -11.05 -18.22 5.09
N ILE A 131 -10.97 -17.19 4.24
CA ILE A 131 -11.38 -15.82 4.55
C ILE A 131 -12.66 -15.49 3.79
N GLU A 132 -13.77 -15.36 4.50
CA GLU A 132 -15.09 -15.04 3.93
C GLU A 132 -15.19 -13.56 3.56
N MET A 133 -14.66 -12.67 4.39
CA MET A 133 -14.68 -11.22 4.16
C MET A 133 -13.77 -10.83 3.00
N GLN A 134 -14.37 -10.60 1.83
CA GLN A 134 -13.67 -10.24 0.59
C GLN A 134 -12.79 -8.99 0.74
N ILE A 135 -13.18 -8.03 1.58
CA ILE A 135 -12.38 -6.83 1.82
C ILE A 135 -11.01 -7.15 2.44
N ILE A 136 -10.92 -8.18 3.28
CA ILE A 136 -9.66 -8.61 3.90
C ILE A 136 -8.79 -9.31 2.88
N VAL A 137 -9.37 -10.15 2.03
CA VAL A 137 -8.67 -10.80 0.90
C VAL A 137 -8.09 -9.75 -0.04
N MET A 138 -8.89 -8.74 -0.40
CA MET A 138 -8.44 -7.61 -1.22
C MET A 138 -7.32 -6.83 -0.54
N PHE A 139 -7.45 -6.54 0.75
CA PHE A 139 -6.45 -5.78 1.49
C PHE A 139 -5.12 -6.53 1.55
N LEU A 140 -5.12 -7.81 1.94
CA LEU A 140 -3.92 -8.65 1.95
C LEU A 140 -3.28 -8.73 0.56
N SER A 141 -4.08 -8.99 -0.48
CA SER A 141 -3.60 -9.06 -1.87
C SER A 141 -3.00 -7.73 -2.33
N SER A 142 -3.58 -6.61 -1.91
CA SER A 142 -3.06 -5.28 -2.24
C SER A 142 -1.69 -5.01 -1.61
N GLN A 143 -1.44 -5.48 -0.38
CA GLN A 143 -0.12 -5.37 0.25
C GLN A 143 0.92 -6.21 -0.49
N ILE A 144 0.57 -7.45 -0.84
CA ILE A 144 1.47 -8.34 -1.60
C ILE A 144 1.76 -7.76 -2.98
N ALA A 145 0.74 -7.23 -3.67
CA ALA A 145 0.91 -6.56 -4.96
C ALA A 145 1.80 -5.32 -4.85
N ARG A 146 1.64 -4.52 -3.79
CA ARG A 146 2.47 -3.34 -3.52
C ARG A 146 3.94 -3.71 -3.35
N LEU A 147 4.24 -4.77 -2.60
CA LEU A 147 5.60 -5.26 -2.42
C LEU A 147 6.18 -5.83 -3.71
N ARG A 148 5.45 -6.71 -4.41
CA ARG A 148 5.93 -7.31 -5.67
C ARG A 148 6.25 -6.28 -6.74
N ARG A 149 5.37 -5.28 -6.94
CA ARG A 149 5.61 -4.18 -7.90
C ARG A 149 6.84 -3.35 -7.58
N PHE A 150 7.18 -3.21 -6.29
CA PHE A 150 8.39 -2.52 -5.89
C PHE A 150 9.65 -3.37 -6.16
N LEU A 151 9.58 -4.68 -5.90
CA LEU A 151 10.73 -5.57 -6.06
C LEU A 151 10.99 -5.96 -7.52
N ASP A 152 9.94 -6.02 -8.33
CA ASP A 152 9.93 -6.43 -9.74
C ASP A 152 8.82 -5.66 -10.48
N SER A 153 9.18 -4.51 -11.05
CA SER A 153 8.23 -3.59 -11.70
C SER A 153 7.76 -4.07 -13.08
N ASP A 154 8.56 -4.89 -13.75
CA ASP A 154 8.32 -5.30 -15.13
C ASP A 154 7.42 -6.53 -15.21
N ARG A 155 7.45 -7.37 -14.17
CA ARG A 155 6.65 -8.59 -14.10
C ARG A 155 5.20 -8.30 -13.72
N GLN A 156 4.27 -8.79 -14.53
CA GLN A 156 2.86 -8.85 -14.19
C GLN A 156 2.55 -10.14 -13.42
N TRP A 157 1.64 -10.03 -12.45
CA TRP A 157 1.26 -11.11 -11.54
C TRP A 157 -0.26 -11.27 -11.56
N ASP A 158 -0.73 -12.48 -11.84
CA ASP A 158 -2.16 -12.80 -11.98
C ASP A 158 -2.63 -13.88 -10.99
N ASP A 159 -1.78 -14.26 -10.04
CA ASP A 159 -1.99 -15.33 -9.04
C ASP A 159 -2.75 -14.85 -7.79
N TYR A 160 -3.26 -13.62 -7.78
CA TYR A 160 -4.03 -13.08 -6.66
C TYR A 160 -5.43 -13.70 -6.57
N PRO A 161 -5.95 -13.96 -5.36
CA PRO A 161 -7.33 -14.38 -5.17
C PRO A 161 -8.31 -13.38 -5.80
N LYS A 162 -9.23 -13.89 -6.63
CA LYS A 162 -10.26 -13.07 -7.27
C LYS A 162 -11.43 -12.86 -6.29
N PRO A 163 -11.80 -11.62 -5.98
CA PRO A 163 -12.93 -11.37 -5.10
C PRO A 163 -14.24 -11.90 -5.70
N GLN A 164 -15.05 -12.54 -4.86
CA GLN A 164 -16.40 -12.99 -5.21
C GLN A 164 -17.40 -11.98 -4.65
N PHE A 165 -17.60 -10.87 -5.37
CA PHE A 165 -18.70 -9.96 -5.07
C PHE A 165 -19.97 -10.44 -5.79
N PRO A 166 -21.13 -10.46 -5.13
CA PRO A 166 -22.39 -10.65 -5.83
C PRO A 166 -22.58 -9.47 -6.78
N LEU A 167 -22.44 -9.72 -8.08
CA LEU A 167 -22.58 -8.71 -9.13
C LEU A 167 -24.04 -8.37 -9.41
N ASP A 168 -24.96 -9.25 -9.03
CA ASP A 168 -26.38 -9.09 -9.26
C ASP A 168 -27.13 -8.88 -7.93
N TYR A 169 -27.62 -7.67 -7.72
CA TYR A 169 -28.41 -7.31 -6.54
C TYR A 169 -29.77 -8.04 -6.51
N THR A 170 -30.20 -8.61 -7.65
CA THR A 170 -31.49 -9.31 -7.78
C THR A 170 -31.42 -10.80 -7.44
N GLU A 171 -30.24 -11.43 -7.53
CA GLU A 171 -30.07 -12.87 -7.25
C GLU A 171 -30.24 -13.18 -5.75
N TYR A 172 -29.83 -12.27 -4.86
CA TYR A 172 -29.91 -12.47 -3.40
C TYR A 172 -31.36 -12.57 -2.87
N ALA A 173 -32.34 -12.05 -3.61
CA ALA A 173 -33.75 -12.10 -3.23
C ALA A 173 -34.43 -13.44 -3.61
N ARG A 174 -33.83 -14.25 -4.48
CA ARG A 174 -34.42 -15.52 -4.97
C ARG A 174 -34.06 -16.75 -4.15
N GLU A 175 -33.00 -16.68 -3.33
CA GLU A 175 -32.51 -17.82 -2.54
C GLU A 175 -33.01 -17.83 -1.09
N ARG A 176 -34.06 -17.05 -0.74
CA ARG A 176 -34.73 -17.08 0.56
C ARG A 176 -36.18 -17.54 0.47
#